data_AF-A2QWF7-F1
#
_entry.id   AF-A2QWF7-F1
#
_cell.length_a   1.000
_cell.length_b   1.000
_cell.length_c   1.000
_cell.angle_alpha   90.00
_cell.angle_beta   90.00
_cell.angle_gamma   90.00
#
_symmetry.space_group_name_H-M   'P 1'
#
loop_
_entity.id
_entity.type
_entity.pdbx_description
1 polymer ?
#
loop_
_entity_poly.entity_id
_entity_poly.type
_entity_poly.pdbx_seq_one_letter_code
_entity_poly.pdbx_strand_id
1 'polypeptide(L)'
;HTKSAYLPYFEKTIEMVLPLAEHPYEGVRKSTISTLHRSYAMLYCIAEESGQMAKWQPGLPLQVQPAKEVQKFGEILMTATVKMWTEEDDRATVADINRNMAENLRYCGPSLISNETTLHNVITMITDIITKKHPCQLEFGPEEETLEAGEETSEFDWVVVDTGLDVVSGMAAALGASFAELWKVFEKTVMRYAGSTEALERATAVGVIAECINGMGSAVTPYTASFLKLLVHRLGDEDTQTRSNAAYAVGRLVEHSEAKDQIVKEFPTILSRLEQCLHMNVSRLQDNATGCLSRMILRHRENVPIKDVLPVLLTILPLKNDYEENDPLYHMICQLYKWEDPTVRELTPQLVPIFQAVLSDEDQLEDERRAELIELVKWLNQMQPGAAPWADQLSGLSTRTLMDDVRRYPWGANER
;
A
#
# COMPACT_ATOMS: atom_id res chain seq x y z
N HIS A 1 -15.85 -19.38 4.45
CA HIS A 1 -16.31 -20.70 4.95
C HIS A 1 -17.53 -21.29 4.22
N THR A 2 -18.45 -20.52 3.65
CA THR A 2 -19.58 -21.07 2.83
C THR A 2 -19.62 -20.56 1.38
N LYS A 3 -19.00 -19.40 1.08
CA LYS A 3 -18.89 -18.80 -0.28
C LYS A 3 -20.24 -18.87 -1.04
N SER A 4 -20.24 -19.38 -2.27
CA SER A 4 -21.41 -19.45 -3.15
C SER A 4 -22.60 -20.22 -2.55
N ALA A 5 -22.36 -21.11 -1.57
CA ALA A 5 -23.44 -21.84 -0.90
C ALA A 5 -24.36 -20.94 -0.07
N TYR A 6 -23.94 -19.70 0.25
CA TYR A 6 -24.76 -18.74 1.00
C TYR A 6 -25.70 -17.90 0.11
N LEU A 7 -25.42 -17.81 -1.20
CA LEU A 7 -26.19 -16.96 -2.12
C LEU A 7 -27.72 -17.15 -2.08
N PRO A 8 -28.28 -18.37 -1.90
CA PRO A 8 -29.74 -18.54 -1.81
C PRO A 8 -30.40 -17.80 -0.64
N TYR A 9 -29.65 -17.44 0.40
CA TYR A 9 -30.16 -16.73 1.59
C TYR A 9 -29.81 -15.25 1.59
N PHE A 10 -28.92 -14.82 0.69
CA PHE A 10 -28.27 -13.51 0.73
C PHE A 10 -29.28 -12.37 0.67
N GLU A 11 -30.15 -12.34 -0.35
CA GLU A 11 -31.15 -11.29 -0.53
C GLU A 11 -32.06 -11.14 0.69
N LYS A 12 -32.54 -12.27 1.23
CA LYS A 12 -33.39 -12.28 2.42
C LYS A 12 -32.67 -11.74 3.66
N THR A 13 -31.39 -12.06 3.83
CA THR A 13 -30.56 -11.50 4.90
C THR A 13 -30.45 -9.99 4.77
N ILE A 14 -30.13 -9.48 3.57
CA ILE A 14 -30.01 -8.03 3.33
C ILE A 14 -31.35 -7.31 3.61
N GLU A 15 -32.49 -7.87 3.16
CA GLU A 15 -33.82 -7.31 3.44
C GLU A 15 -34.12 -7.18 4.94
N MET A 16 -33.66 -8.13 5.76
CA MET A 16 -33.90 -8.12 7.20
C MET A 16 -32.92 -7.21 7.96
N VAL A 17 -31.70 -7.08 7.46
CA VAL A 17 -30.61 -6.35 8.11
C VAL A 17 -30.64 -4.87 7.76
N LEU A 18 -30.93 -4.50 6.50
CA LEU A 18 -30.89 -3.12 6.03
C LEU A 18 -31.71 -2.13 6.87
N PRO A 19 -32.95 -2.43 7.31
CA PRO A 19 -33.73 -1.51 8.15
C PRO A 19 -33.09 -1.19 9.50
N LEU A 20 -32.17 -2.03 9.99
CA LEU A 20 -31.48 -1.83 11.27
C LEU A 20 -30.40 -0.72 11.19
N ALA A 21 -30.11 -0.19 10.00
CA ALA A 21 -29.23 0.98 9.85
C ALA A 21 -29.82 2.24 10.50
N GLU A 22 -31.15 2.30 10.66
CA GLU A 22 -31.86 3.40 11.31
C GLU A 22 -32.22 3.09 12.78
N HIS A 23 -31.61 2.06 13.37
CA HIS A 23 -31.91 1.64 14.74
C HIS A 23 -31.47 2.71 15.76
N PRO A 24 -32.25 2.98 16.84
CA PRO A 24 -31.88 4.01 17.82
C PRO A 24 -30.58 3.72 18.59
N TYR A 25 -30.20 2.44 18.74
CA TYR A 25 -28.93 2.06 19.37
C TYR A 25 -27.76 2.03 18.37
N GLU A 26 -26.72 2.82 18.63
CA GLU A 26 -25.48 2.93 17.84
C GLU A 26 -24.83 1.56 17.55
N GLY A 27 -24.74 0.69 18.55
CA GLY A 27 -24.12 -0.63 18.38
C GLY A 27 -24.85 -1.53 17.37
N VAL A 28 -26.17 -1.35 17.23
CA VAL A 28 -26.96 -2.04 16.21
C VAL A 28 -26.69 -1.44 14.83
N ARG A 29 -26.67 -0.10 14.72
CA ARG A 29 -26.34 0.57 13.45
C ARG A 29 -24.94 0.19 12.96
N LYS A 30 -23.94 0.27 13.84
CA LYS A 30 -22.56 -0.16 13.58
C LYS A 30 -22.48 -1.59 13.07
N SER A 31 -23.07 -2.54 13.80
CA SER A 31 -23.05 -3.95 13.40
C SER A 31 -23.74 -4.17 12.06
N THR A 32 -24.81 -3.42 11.80
CA THR A 32 -25.57 -3.47 10.55
C THR A 32 -24.73 -2.99 9.37
N ILE A 33 -24.18 -1.77 9.44
CA ILE A 33 -23.43 -1.20 8.32
C ILE A 33 -22.15 -2.00 8.02
N SER A 34 -21.46 -2.46 9.06
CA SER A 34 -20.32 -3.38 8.96
C SER A 34 -20.70 -4.68 8.24
N THR A 35 -21.86 -5.26 8.61
CA THR A 35 -22.39 -6.47 7.97
C THR A 35 -22.69 -6.24 6.49
N LEU A 36 -23.28 -5.11 6.13
CA LEU A 36 -23.61 -4.78 4.73
C LEU A 36 -22.33 -4.62 3.88
N HIS A 37 -21.32 -3.90 4.37
CA HIS A 37 -20.04 -3.74 3.68
C HIS A 37 -19.30 -5.07 3.49
N ARG A 38 -19.21 -5.91 4.53
CA ARG A 38 -18.60 -7.26 4.42
C ARG A 38 -19.38 -8.18 3.48
N SER A 39 -20.70 -8.06 3.48
CA SER A 39 -21.56 -8.78 2.54
C SER A 39 -21.30 -8.36 1.10
N TYR A 40 -20.98 -7.08 0.86
CA TYR A 40 -20.66 -6.57 -0.47
C TYR A 40 -19.32 -7.12 -0.94
N ALA A 41 -18.28 -7.03 -0.11
CA ALA A 41 -16.97 -7.61 -0.41
C ALA A 41 -17.06 -9.12 -0.70
N MET A 42 -17.87 -9.85 0.07
CA MET A 42 -18.13 -11.27 -0.17
C MET A 42 -18.78 -11.50 -1.54
N LEU A 43 -19.84 -10.75 -1.88
CA LEU A 43 -20.55 -10.90 -3.14
C LEU A 43 -19.64 -10.55 -4.33
N TYR A 44 -18.83 -9.50 -4.18
CA TYR A 44 -17.82 -9.09 -5.14
C TYR A 44 -16.80 -10.20 -5.41
N CYS A 45 -16.22 -10.75 -4.33
CA CYS A 45 -15.25 -11.85 -4.42
C CYS A 45 -15.83 -13.09 -5.09
N ILE A 46 -17.08 -13.47 -4.76
CA ILE A 46 -17.74 -14.61 -5.41
C ILE A 46 -17.96 -14.34 -6.91
N ALA A 47 -18.35 -13.13 -7.29
CA ALA A 47 -18.55 -12.77 -8.69
C ALA A 47 -17.24 -12.82 -9.49
N GLU A 48 -16.13 -12.38 -8.90
CA GLU A 48 -14.78 -12.50 -9.48
C GLU A 48 -14.34 -13.97 -9.59
N GLU A 49 -14.38 -14.73 -8.50
CA GLU A 49 -13.94 -16.14 -8.46
C GLU A 49 -14.78 -17.06 -9.36
N SER A 50 -16.06 -16.75 -9.57
CA SER A 50 -16.95 -17.51 -10.46
C SER A 50 -16.85 -17.11 -11.93
N GLY A 51 -16.02 -16.12 -12.27
CA GLY A 51 -15.84 -15.62 -13.63
C GLY A 51 -17.03 -14.80 -14.17
N GLN A 52 -17.92 -14.33 -13.31
CA GLN A 52 -19.02 -13.42 -13.71
C GLN A 52 -18.50 -12.02 -14.06
N MET A 53 -17.33 -11.66 -13.53
CA MET A 53 -16.61 -10.43 -13.83
C MET A 53 -15.10 -10.67 -13.75
N ALA A 54 -14.33 -9.83 -14.43
CA ALA A 54 -12.88 -9.82 -14.29
C ALA A 54 -12.47 -9.10 -12.99
N LYS A 55 -11.21 -9.25 -12.59
CA LYS A 55 -10.61 -8.44 -11.53
C LYS A 55 -10.64 -6.96 -11.93
N TRP A 56 -11.01 -6.10 -10.99
CA TRP A 56 -11.10 -4.67 -11.24
C TRP A 56 -9.76 -4.05 -11.64
N GLN A 57 -9.84 -2.89 -12.26
CA GLN A 57 -8.68 -2.06 -12.59
C GLN A 57 -8.85 -0.67 -11.97
N PRO A 58 -7.75 -0.04 -11.51
CA PRO A 58 -7.84 1.29 -10.92
C PRO A 58 -8.37 2.34 -11.89
N GLY A 59 -9.09 3.33 -11.36
CA GLY A 59 -9.49 4.54 -12.08
C GLY A 59 -10.95 4.60 -12.52
N LEU A 60 -11.33 5.79 -12.98
CA LEU A 60 -12.65 6.09 -13.53
C LEU A 60 -12.50 6.64 -14.96
N PRO A 61 -13.46 6.39 -15.87
CA PRO A 61 -14.62 5.49 -15.71
C PRO A 61 -14.19 4.02 -15.51
N LEU A 62 -15.09 3.21 -14.94
CA LEU A 62 -14.81 1.79 -14.68
C LEU A 62 -14.40 1.05 -15.95
N GLN A 63 -13.21 0.45 -15.93
CA GLN A 63 -12.71 -0.40 -17.03
C GLN A 63 -13.35 -1.79 -16.99
N VAL A 64 -13.70 -2.26 -15.79
CA VAL A 64 -14.40 -3.52 -15.57
C VAL A 64 -15.71 -3.20 -14.87
N GLN A 65 -16.82 -3.56 -15.51
CA GLN A 65 -18.14 -3.37 -14.91
C GLN A 65 -18.42 -4.50 -13.92
N PRO A 66 -18.91 -4.18 -12.70
CA PRO A 66 -19.32 -5.21 -11.76
C PRO A 66 -20.49 -6.02 -12.32
N ALA A 67 -20.63 -7.27 -11.87
CA ALA A 67 -21.82 -8.07 -12.15
C ALA A 67 -23.09 -7.34 -11.67
N LYS A 68 -24.23 -7.57 -12.33
CA LYS A 68 -25.48 -6.81 -12.09
C LYS A 68 -25.92 -6.83 -10.64
N GLU A 69 -25.80 -7.98 -9.99
CA GLU A 69 -26.17 -8.19 -8.59
C GLU A 69 -25.24 -7.43 -7.64
N VAL A 70 -23.93 -7.42 -7.95
CA VAL A 70 -22.92 -6.63 -7.23
C VAL A 70 -23.22 -5.14 -7.38
N GLN A 71 -23.50 -4.68 -8.60
CA GLN A 71 -23.85 -3.28 -8.87
C GLN A 71 -25.08 -2.85 -8.08
N LYS A 72 -26.18 -3.60 -8.20
CA LYS A 72 -27.45 -3.33 -7.50
C LYS A 72 -27.25 -3.28 -5.99
N PHE A 73 -26.50 -4.23 -5.42
CA PHE A 73 -26.24 -4.21 -3.98
C PHE A 73 -25.32 -3.06 -3.57
N GLY A 74 -24.33 -2.71 -4.38
CA GLY A 74 -23.47 -1.55 -4.15
C GLY A 74 -24.26 -0.23 -4.09
N GLU A 75 -25.25 -0.04 -4.95
CA GLU A 75 -26.14 1.13 -4.93
C GLU A 75 -26.96 1.21 -3.63
N ILE A 76 -27.52 0.08 -3.19
CA ILE A 76 -28.28 -0.02 -1.93
C ILE A 76 -27.36 0.26 -0.74
N LEU A 77 -26.17 -0.36 -0.73
CA LEU A 77 -25.16 -0.17 0.31
C LEU A 77 -24.78 1.30 0.42
N MET A 78 -24.35 1.92 -0.69
CA MET A 78 -23.88 3.32 -0.65
C MET A 78 -24.99 4.30 -0.29
N THR A 79 -26.24 4.01 -0.63
CA THR A 79 -27.38 4.82 -0.18
C THR A 79 -27.48 4.81 1.35
N ALA A 80 -27.40 3.62 1.96
CA ALA A 80 -27.44 3.47 3.42
C ALA A 80 -26.17 4.04 4.08
N THR A 81 -24.99 3.76 3.54
CA THR A 81 -23.70 4.24 4.04
C THR A 81 -23.66 5.76 4.03
N VAL A 82 -23.95 6.43 2.92
CA VAL A 82 -23.89 7.90 2.85
C VAL A 82 -24.87 8.56 3.82
N LYS A 83 -26.12 8.06 3.90
CA LYS A 83 -27.11 8.59 4.84
C LYS A 83 -26.61 8.47 6.27
N MET A 84 -26.23 7.25 6.68
CA MET A 84 -25.78 6.98 8.04
C MET A 84 -24.50 7.75 8.38
N TRP A 85 -23.52 7.77 7.48
CA TRP A 85 -22.25 8.46 7.67
C TRP A 85 -22.46 9.96 7.92
N THR A 86 -23.37 10.59 7.16
CA THR A 86 -23.66 12.04 7.30
C THR A 86 -24.30 12.40 8.65
N GLU A 87 -25.12 11.51 9.21
CA GLU A 87 -25.94 11.79 10.39
C GLU A 87 -25.36 11.23 11.70
N GLU A 88 -24.39 10.31 11.62
CA GLU A 88 -23.88 9.59 12.78
C GLU A 88 -23.01 10.48 13.69
N ASP A 89 -23.36 10.48 14.98
CA ASP A 89 -22.65 11.18 16.04
C ASP A 89 -21.78 10.26 16.91
N ASP A 90 -21.98 8.93 16.86
CA ASP A 90 -21.09 7.98 17.52
C ASP A 90 -19.76 7.79 16.78
N ARG A 91 -18.67 8.23 17.41
CA ARG A 91 -17.29 8.11 16.91
C ARG A 91 -16.90 6.68 16.57
N ALA A 92 -17.32 5.70 17.39
CA ALA A 92 -16.96 4.30 17.18
C ALA A 92 -17.64 3.69 15.96
N THR A 93 -18.80 4.21 15.59
CA THR A 93 -19.57 3.84 14.41
C THR A 93 -19.00 4.50 13.15
N VAL A 94 -18.71 5.81 13.19
CA VAL A 94 -18.04 6.50 12.07
C VAL A 94 -16.69 5.86 11.74
N ALA A 95 -15.87 5.56 12.75
CA ALA A 95 -14.61 4.87 12.54
C ALA A 95 -14.77 3.46 11.93
N ASP A 96 -15.89 2.76 12.19
CA ASP A 96 -16.16 1.46 11.56
C ASP A 96 -16.59 1.62 10.10
N ILE A 97 -17.41 2.63 9.79
CA ILE A 97 -17.79 2.99 8.40
C ILE A 97 -16.52 3.30 7.59
N ASN A 98 -15.65 4.14 8.12
CA ASN A 98 -14.37 4.51 7.50
C ASN A 98 -13.54 3.27 7.13
N ARG A 99 -13.30 2.37 8.09
CA ARG A 99 -12.53 1.14 7.86
C ARG A 99 -13.15 0.26 6.78
N ASN A 100 -14.45 0.01 6.87
CA ASN A 100 -15.16 -0.81 5.88
C ASN A 100 -15.12 -0.18 4.48
N MET A 101 -15.22 1.15 4.39
CA MET A 101 -15.12 1.87 3.12
C MET A 101 -13.70 1.76 2.53
N ALA A 102 -12.67 1.99 3.35
CA ALA A 102 -11.27 1.85 2.95
C ALA A 102 -10.95 0.43 2.44
N GLU A 103 -11.38 -0.60 3.18
CA GLU A 103 -11.21 -2.00 2.78
C GLU A 103 -11.92 -2.30 1.45
N ASN A 104 -13.17 -1.85 1.29
CA ASN A 104 -13.88 -2.07 0.02
C ASN A 104 -13.20 -1.36 -1.15
N LEU A 105 -12.65 -0.17 -0.97
CA LEU A 105 -11.90 0.51 -2.03
C LEU A 105 -10.63 -0.26 -2.41
N ARG A 106 -9.92 -0.84 -1.43
CA ARG A 106 -8.72 -1.66 -1.67
C ARG A 106 -9.03 -3.01 -2.32
N TYR A 107 -10.11 -3.68 -1.93
CA TYR A 107 -10.42 -5.04 -2.38
C TYR A 107 -11.39 -5.12 -3.55
N CYS A 108 -12.35 -4.19 -3.63
CA CYS A 108 -13.41 -4.17 -4.65
C CYS A 108 -13.22 -3.04 -5.68
N GLY A 109 -12.15 -2.26 -5.55
CA GLY A 109 -11.82 -1.18 -6.47
C GLY A 109 -12.82 0.00 -6.43
N PRO A 110 -12.90 0.78 -7.52
CA PRO A 110 -13.65 2.05 -7.53
C PRO A 110 -15.16 1.89 -7.70
N SER A 111 -15.69 0.66 -7.72
CA SER A 111 -17.10 0.38 -8.04
C SER A 111 -18.10 1.16 -7.17
N LEU A 112 -17.86 1.20 -5.84
CA LEU A 112 -18.72 1.92 -4.88
C LEU A 112 -18.69 3.44 -5.02
N ILE A 113 -17.68 4.00 -5.69
CA ILE A 113 -17.50 5.46 -5.89
C ILE A 113 -17.51 5.84 -7.37
N SER A 114 -18.02 4.97 -8.23
CA SER A 114 -18.06 5.20 -9.68
C SER A 114 -19.10 6.23 -10.11
N ASN A 115 -20.10 6.50 -9.28
CA ASN A 115 -21.08 7.56 -9.45
C ASN A 115 -20.52 8.89 -8.93
N GLU A 116 -20.62 9.96 -9.73
CA GLU A 116 -20.09 11.29 -9.39
C GLU A 116 -20.67 11.85 -8.07
N THR A 117 -21.97 11.69 -7.83
CA THR A 117 -22.63 12.13 -6.59
C THR A 117 -22.09 11.37 -5.39
N THR A 118 -21.95 10.05 -5.50
CA THR A 118 -21.42 9.22 -4.43
C THR A 118 -19.96 9.55 -4.13
N LEU A 119 -19.14 9.73 -5.17
CA LEU A 119 -17.74 10.16 -5.02
C LEU A 119 -17.66 11.51 -4.31
N HIS A 120 -18.47 12.49 -4.72
CA HIS A 120 -18.52 13.80 -4.07
C HIS A 120 -18.89 13.70 -2.58
N ASN A 121 -19.89 12.89 -2.24
CA ASN A 121 -20.28 12.68 -0.84
C ASN A 121 -19.15 12.08 -0.01
N VAL A 122 -18.45 11.06 -0.53
CA VAL A 122 -17.29 10.45 0.15
C VAL A 122 -16.18 11.46 0.34
N ILE A 123 -15.85 12.25 -0.69
CA ILE A 123 -14.81 13.30 -0.59
C ILE A 123 -15.16 14.31 0.50
N THR A 124 -16.42 14.76 0.53
CA THR A 124 -16.90 15.72 1.53
C THR A 124 -16.81 15.13 2.94
N MET A 125 -17.32 13.92 3.17
CA MET A 125 -17.25 13.26 4.49
C MET A 125 -15.82 13.05 4.96
N ILE A 126 -14.93 12.59 4.10
CA ILE A 126 -13.53 12.41 4.46
C ILE A 126 -12.86 13.76 4.73
N THR A 127 -13.16 14.79 3.95
CA THR A 127 -12.64 16.14 4.20
C THR A 127 -13.08 16.67 5.56
N ASP A 128 -14.36 16.51 5.90
CA ASP A 128 -14.89 16.94 7.19
C ASP A 128 -14.24 16.15 8.34
N ILE A 129 -14.10 14.83 8.21
CA ILE A 129 -13.45 13.98 9.22
C ILE A 129 -11.99 14.38 9.47
N ILE A 130 -11.17 14.49 8.42
CA ILE A 130 -9.74 14.80 8.58
C ILE A 130 -9.51 16.26 8.97
N THR A 131 -10.52 17.13 8.82
CA THR A 131 -10.48 18.51 9.30
C THR A 131 -11.19 18.71 10.63
N LYS A 132 -11.64 17.61 11.27
CA LYS A 132 -12.34 17.58 12.56
C LYS A 132 -13.66 18.37 12.58
N LYS A 133 -14.43 18.28 11.50
CA LYS A 133 -15.72 18.98 11.30
C LYS A 133 -16.91 18.04 11.18
N HIS A 134 -16.68 16.73 11.22
CA HIS A 134 -17.75 15.76 11.15
C HIS A 134 -18.65 15.85 12.40
N PRO A 135 -19.98 15.63 12.32
CA PRO A 135 -20.88 15.69 13.47
C PRO A 135 -20.40 14.92 14.71
N CYS A 136 -19.84 13.71 14.54
CA CYS A 136 -19.28 12.92 15.65
C CYS A 136 -18.04 13.53 16.34
N GLN A 137 -17.44 14.57 15.76
CA GLN A 137 -16.26 15.29 16.28
C GLN A 137 -16.63 16.66 16.85
N LEU A 138 -17.85 17.15 16.60
CA LEU A 138 -18.30 18.43 17.12
C LEU A 138 -18.81 18.24 18.55
N GLU A 139 -18.13 18.85 19.52
CA GLU A 139 -18.63 18.89 20.90
C GLU A 139 -19.69 19.99 21.04
N PHE A 140 -20.86 19.65 21.58
CA PHE A 140 -21.88 20.62 21.95
C PHE A 140 -21.57 21.17 23.35
N GLY A 141 -20.77 22.25 23.41
CA GLY A 141 -20.43 22.96 24.66
C GLY A 141 -20.36 24.49 24.46
N PRO A 142 -20.31 25.30 25.53
CA PRO A 142 -20.13 26.75 25.42
C PRO A 142 -18.81 27.07 24.70
N GLU A 143 -18.82 27.96 23.70
CA GLU A 143 -17.66 28.32 22.87
C GLU A 143 -16.39 28.67 23.68
N GLU A 144 -16.54 29.19 24.90
CA GLU A 144 -15.44 29.60 25.80
C GLU A 144 -14.59 28.42 26.33
N GLU A 145 -15.15 27.21 26.50
CA GLU A 145 -14.37 26.03 26.94
C GLU A 145 -13.66 25.32 25.78
N THR A 146 -14.17 25.47 24.55
CA THR A 146 -13.61 24.84 23.34
C THR A 146 -12.38 25.55 22.77
N LEU A 147 -12.16 26.82 23.13
CA LEU A 147 -11.05 27.64 22.63
C LEU A 147 -9.79 27.58 23.52
N GLU A 148 -9.93 27.15 24.78
CA GLU A 148 -8.81 27.07 25.76
C GLU A 148 -8.14 25.69 25.81
N ALA A 149 -8.78 24.64 25.29
CA ALA A 149 -8.12 23.37 25.03
C ALA A 149 -7.23 23.55 23.79
N GLY A 150 -5.91 23.52 23.97
CA GLY A 150 -4.96 23.54 22.87
C GLY A 150 -5.19 22.41 21.85
N GLU A 151 -4.38 22.37 20.81
CA GLU A 151 -4.38 21.35 19.74
C GLU A 151 -4.09 19.90 20.23
N GLU A 152 -4.33 19.56 21.50
CA GLU A 152 -4.26 18.18 22.00
C GLU A 152 -5.46 17.39 21.46
N THR A 153 -5.21 16.62 20.40
CA THR A 153 -6.18 15.65 19.88
C THR A 153 -6.41 14.57 20.93
N SER A 154 -7.63 14.39 21.42
CA SER A 154 -7.95 13.21 22.25
C SER A 154 -7.71 11.93 21.43
N GLU A 155 -7.25 10.84 22.07
CA GLU A 155 -7.02 9.57 21.35
C GLU A 155 -8.28 9.09 20.60
N PHE A 156 -9.47 9.37 21.15
CA PHE A 156 -10.75 9.03 20.51
C PHE A 156 -11.02 9.85 19.24
N ASP A 157 -10.69 11.15 19.24
CA ASP A 157 -10.82 11.98 18.04
C ASP A 157 -9.81 11.57 16.97
N TRP A 158 -8.61 11.17 17.40
CA TRP A 158 -7.58 10.68 16.50
C TRP A 158 -8.01 9.40 15.78
N VAL A 159 -8.66 8.44 16.45
CA VAL A 159 -9.14 7.20 15.81
C VAL A 159 -10.08 7.48 14.62
N VAL A 160 -10.92 8.52 14.72
CA VAL A 160 -11.82 8.88 13.61
C VAL A 160 -11.04 9.50 12.46
N VAL A 161 -10.05 10.36 12.75
CA VAL A 161 -9.16 10.96 11.75
C VAL A 161 -8.32 9.88 11.05
N ASP A 162 -7.66 9.01 11.82
CA ASP A 162 -6.83 7.90 11.36
C ASP A 162 -7.58 7.02 10.37
N THR A 163 -8.76 6.53 10.78
CA THR A 163 -9.60 5.73 9.88
C THR A 163 -10.13 6.52 8.69
N GLY A 164 -10.35 7.84 8.81
CA GLY A 164 -10.67 8.70 7.66
C GLY A 164 -9.51 8.78 6.67
N LEU A 165 -8.26 8.80 7.15
CA LEU A 165 -7.07 8.75 6.31
C LEU A 165 -6.90 7.38 5.62
N ASP A 166 -7.33 6.29 6.23
CA ASP A 166 -7.39 4.97 5.55
C ASP A 166 -8.27 5.01 4.30
N VAL A 167 -9.35 5.80 4.31
CA VAL A 167 -10.21 5.99 3.14
C VAL A 167 -9.50 6.81 2.07
N VAL A 168 -8.68 7.80 2.43
CA VAL A 168 -7.82 8.53 1.49
C VAL A 168 -6.89 7.57 0.77
N SER A 169 -6.20 6.69 1.51
CA SER A 169 -5.37 5.64 0.94
C SER A 169 -6.16 4.64 0.08
N GLY A 170 -7.35 4.24 0.53
CA GLY A 170 -8.25 3.37 -0.24
C GLY A 170 -8.65 4.01 -1.57
N MET A 171 -8.97 5.31 -1.58
CA MET A 171 -9.27 6.06 -2.80
C MET A 171 -8.05 6.12 -3.73
N ALA A 172 -6.83 6.29 -3.21
CA ALA A 172 -5.62 6.26 -4.01
C ALA A 172 -5.42 4.90 -4.69
N ALA A 173 -5.61 3.80 -3.96
CA ALA A 173 -5.54 2.45 -4.50
C ALA A 173 -6.61 2.18 -5.58
N ALA A 174 -7.86 2.61 -5.33
CA ALA A 174 -8.99 2.37 -6.22
C ALA A 174 -8.97 3.25 -7.48
N LEU A 175 -8.52 4.50 -7.38
CA LEU A 175 -8.56 5.47 -8.47
C LEU A 175 -7.25 5.53 -9.28
N GLY A 176 -6.17 4.98 -8.75
CA GLY A 176 -4.88 4.95 -9.43
C GLY A 176 -4.37 6.35 -9.78
N ALA A 177 -3.86 6.52 -11.00
CA ALA A 177 -3.39 7.80 -11.52
C ALA A 177 -4.44 8.94 -11.45
N SER A 178 -5.74 8.61 -11.51
CA SER A 178 -6.80 9.63 -11.44
C SER A 178 -6.90 10.27 -10.05
N PHE A 179 -6.38 9.62 -9.01
CA PHE A 179 -6.30 10.17 -7.65
C PHE A 179 -5.44 11.44 -7.59
N ALA A 180 -4.49 11.63 -8.50
CA ALA A 180 -3.58 12.78 -8.48
C ALA A 180 -4.32 14.12 -8.50
N GLU A 181 -5.45 14.25 -9.19
CA GLU A 181 -6.26 15.47 -9.16
C GLU A 181 -7.02 15.61 -7.83
N LEU A 182 -7.51 14.50 -7.29
CA LEU A 182 -8.23 14.47 -6.01
C LEU A 182 -7.32 14.75 -4.81
N TRP A 183 -6.05 14.37 -4.88
CA TRP A 183 -5.04 14.61 -3.84
C TRP A 183 -4.99 16.09 -3.41
N LYS A 184 -5.22 17.03 -4.33
CA LYS A 184 -5.24 18.48 -4.06
C LYS A 184 -6.21 18.88 -2.94
N VAL A 185 -7.30 18.12 -2.76
CA VAL A 185 -8.29 18.35 -1.69
C VAL A 185 -7.69 18.00 -0.32
N PHE A 186 -6.92 16.93 -0.24
CA PHE A 186 -6.40 16.37 1.01
C PHE A 186 -4.99 16.87 1.36
N GLU A 187 -4.21 17.31 0.36
CA GLU A 187 -2.77 17.60 0.47
C GLU A 187 -2.44 18.45 1.69
N LYS A 188 -3.08 19.62 1.83
CA LYS A 188 -2.78 20.56 2.91
C LYS A 188 -2.93 19.91 4.29
N THR A 189 -4.00 19.14 4.50
CA THR A 189 -4.32 18.55 5.79
C THR A 189 -3.41 17.37 6.10
N VAL A 190 -3.20 16.47 5.14
CA VAL A 190 -2.33 15.30 5.32
C VAL A 190 -0.86 15.73 5.53
N MET A 191 -0.39 16.72 4.76
CA MET A 191 0.96 17.27 4.92
C MET A 191 1.14 17.98 6.28
N ARG A 192 0.09 18.58 6.83
CA ARG A 192 0.12 19.15 8.19
C ARG A 192 0.31 18.05 9.24
N TYR A 193 -0.44 16.95 9.17
CA TYR A 193 -0.26 15.82 10.09
C TYR A 193 1.13 15.19 10.00
N ALA A 194 1.68 15.06 8.79
CA ALA A 194 3.04 14.57 8.60
C ALA A 194 4.13 15.50 9.17
N GLY A 195 3.79 16.77 9.41
CA GLY A 195 4.63 17.77 10.07
C GLY A 195 4.30 18.02 11.55
N SER A 196 3.41 17.23 12.14
CA SER A 196 2.95 17.39 13.53
C SER A 196 4.04 17.18 14.58
N THR A 197 3.89 17.76 15.77
CA THR A 197 4.73 17.46 16.93
C THR A 197 4.44 16.07 17.50
N GLU A 198 3.28 15.50 17.21
CA GLU A 198 2.85 14.20 17.71
C GLU A 198 3.37 13.06 16.82
N ALA A 199 4.13 12.13 17.42
CA ALA A 199 4.75 11.02 16.69
C ALA A 199 3.70 10.13 16.00
N LEU A 200 2.57 9.87 16.66
CA LEU A 200 1.47 9.06 16.11
C LEU A 200 0.88 9.71 14.84
N GLU A 201 0.65 11.03 14.86
CA GLU A 201 0.10 11.75 13.72
C GLU A 201 1.09 11.75 12.54
N ARG A 202 2.38 11.97 12.82
CA ARG A 202 3.43 11.90 11.81
C ARG A 202 3.52 10.54 11.17
N ALA A 203 3.62 9.48 11.98
CA ALA A 203 3.76 8.11 11.50
C ALA A 203 2.61 7.73 10.57
N THR A 204 1.37 8.01 11.00
CA THR A 204 0.14 7.75 10.25
C THR A 204 0.14 8.50 8.92
N ALA A 205 0.33 9.83 8.95
CA ALA A 205 0.24 10.64 7.75
C ALA A 205 1.37 10.35 6.74
N VAL A 206 2.58 10.02 7.20
CA VAL A 206 3.66 9.58 6.30
C VAL A 206 3.33 8.24 5.65
N GLY A 207 2.69 7.32 6.37
CA GLY A 207 2.18 6.06 5.81
C GLY A 207 1.13 6.31 4.72
N VAL A 208 0.15 7.17 4.98
CA VAL A 208 -0.90 7.57 4.02
C VAL A 208 -0.30 8.22 2.78
N ILE A 209 0.70 9.09 2.94
CA ILE A 209 1.44 9.68 1.81
C ILE A 209 2.11 8.58 0.98
N ALA A 210 2.72 7.57 1.61
CA ALA A 210 3.35 6.46 0.90
C ALA A 210 2.34 5.67 0.04
N GLU A 211 1.16 5.37 0.61
CA GLU A 211 0.09 4.68 -0.09
C GLU A 211 -0.49 5.53 -1.23
N CYS A 212 -0.61 6.85 -1.03
CA CYS A 212 -1.02 7.80 -2.06
C CYS A 212 -0.01 7.87 -3.21
N ILE A 213 1.29 7.94 -2.91
CA ILE A 213 2.37 7.90 -3.91
C ILE A 213 2.26 6.61 -4.73
N ASN A 214 2.08 5.47 -4.05
CA ASN A 214 1.92 4.20 -4.73
C ASN A 214 0.68 4.16 -5.64
N GLY A 215 -0.49 4.57 -5.12
CA GLY A 215 -1.74 4.58 -5.89
C GLY A 215 -1.66 5.48 -7.12
N MET A 216 -1.07 6.67 -7.00
CA MET A 216 -0.91 7.59 -8.14
C MET A 216 0.02 7.04 -9.23
N GLY A 217 1.00 6.21 -8.87
CA GLY A 217 2.09 5.84 -9.77
C GLY A 217 2.78 7.10 -10.32
N SER A 218 3.07 7.12 -11.63
CA SER A 218 3.75 8.26 -12.29
C SER A 218 3.01 9.59 -12.21
N ALA A 219 1.70 9.59 -11.94
CA ALA A 219 0.92 10.81 -11.75
C ALA A 219 1.32 11.59 -10.48
N VAL A 220 2.15 11.02 -9.61
CA VAL A 220 2.75 11.70 -8.45
C VAL A 220 3.75 12.81 -8.84
N THR A 221 4.28 12.76 -10.07
CA THR A 221 5.39 13.60 -10.54
C THR A 221 5.25 15.10 -10.20
N PRO A 222 4.08 15.76 -10.38
CA PRO A 222 3.89 17.18 -10.04
C PRO A 222 4.10 17.50 -8.55
N TYR A 223 3.89 16.53 -7.67
CA TYR A 223 3.99 16.68 -6.21
C TYR A 223 5.37 16.33 -5.65
N THR A 224 6.30 15.88 -6.49
CA THR A 224 7.60 15.35 -6.07
C THR A 224 8.37 16.32 -5.18
N ALA A 225 8.44 17.60 -5.52
CA ALA A 225 9.19 18.58 -4.73
C ALA A 225 8.64 18.71 -3.29
N SER A 226 7.32 18.70 -3.15
CA SER A 226 6.62 18.82 -1.86
C SER A 226 6.85 17.58 -1.01
N PHE A 227 6.62 16.39 -1.58
CA PHE A 227 6.83 15.12 -0.90
C PHE A 227 8.29 14.87 -0.55
N LEU A 228 9.21 15.08 -1.49
CA LEU A 228 10.62 14.81 -1.29
C LEU A 228 11.16 15.64 -0.12
N LYS A 229 10.83 16.94 -0.05
CA LYS A 229 11.24 17.80 1.07
C LYS A 229 10.77 17.27 2.42
N LEU A 230 9.49 16.89 2.53
CA LEU A 230 8.92 16.35 3.76
C LEU A 230 9.53 14.99 4.12
N LEU A 231 9.56 14.06 3.16
CA LEU A 231 9.98 12.68 3.39
C LEU A 231 11.46 12.57 3.70
N VAL A 232 12.33 13.34 3.03
CA VAL A 232 13.76 13.39 3.37
C VAL A 232 13.95 13.90 4.81
N HIS A 233 13.15 14.88 5.23
CA HIS A 233 13.18 15.36 6.61
C HIS A 233 12.73 14.27 7.60
N ARG A 234 11.59 13.59 7.32
CA ARG A 234 11.04 12.51 8.16
C ARG A 234 11.86 11.21 8.13
N LEU A 235 12.72 11.01 7.14
CA LEU A 235 13.66 9.89 7.11
C LEU A 235 14.69 9.95 8.25
N GLY A 236 14.84 11.11 8.90
CA GLY A 236 15.60 11.28 10.14
C GLY A 236 14.73 11.76 11.31
N ASP A 237 13.47 11.34 11.36
CA ASP A 237 12.56 11.59 12.50
C ASP A 237 13.18 11.07 13.81
N GLU A 238 12.68 11.48 14.98
CA GLU A 238 13.07 10.83 16.23
C GLU A 238 12.38 9.47 16.39
N ASP A 239 11.12 9.39 15.97
CA ASP A 239 10.26 8.21 16.04
C ASP A 239 10.63 7.19 14.94
N THR A 240 10.84 5.93 15.34
CA THR A 240 11.31 4.88 14.43
C THR A 240 10.23 4.43 13.45
N GLN A 241 8.96 4.48 13.84
CA GLN A 241 7.85 4.13 12.95
C GLN A 241 7.72 5.18 11.82
N THR A 242 7.83 6.46 12.18
CA THR A 242 7.84 7.56 11.20
C THR A 242 9.02 7.44 10.24
N ARG A 243 10.23 7.12 10.74
CA ARG A 243 11.39 6.82 9.86
C ARG A 243 11.10 5.65 8.92
N SER A 244 10.49 4.58 9.44
CA SER A 244 10.19 3.36 8.67
C SER A 244 9.22 3.65 7.53
N ASN A 245 8.17 4.41 7.82
CA ASN A 245 7.19 4.84 6.81
C ASN A 245 7.83 5.82 5.81
N ALA A 246 8.71 6.71 6.27
CA ALA A 246 9.43 7.63 5.39
C ALA A 246 10.40 6.89 4.45
N ALA A 247 11.11 5.87 4.92
CA ALA A 247 11.99 5.04 4.10
C ALA A 247 11.21 4.38 2.96
N TYR A 248 10.08 3.77 3.30
CA TYR A 248 9.16 3.20 2.31
C TYR A 248 8.65 4.25 1.32
N ALA A 249 8.14 5.38 1.82
CA ALA A 249 7.60 6.47 1.00
C ALA A 249 8.63 7.07 0.04
N VAL A 250 9.89 7.28 0.48
CA VAL A 250 10.99 7.74 -0.39
C VAL A 250 11.24 6.72 -1.49
N GLY A 251 11.27 5.43 -1.16
CA GLY A 251 11.45 4.35 -2.14
C GLY A 251 10.37 4.37 -3.21
N ARG A 252 9.09 4.50 -2.81
CA ARG A 252 7.95 4.60 -3.74
C ARG A 252 7.99 5.87 -4.57
N LEU A 253 8.41 7.00 -4.00
CA LEU A 253 8.54 8.26 -4.75
C LEU A 253 9.63 8.15 -5.83
N VAL A 254 10.77 7.54 -5.49
CA VAL A 254 11.86 7.28 -6.45
C VAL A 254 11.40 6.36 -7.57
N GLU A 255 10.68 5.30 -7.23
CA GLU A 255 10.16 4.31 -8.19
C GLU A 255 9.19 4.94 -9.20
N HIS A 256 8.25 5.75 -8.71
CA HIS A 256 7.12 6.22 -9.51
C HIS A 256 7.34 7.58 -10.18
N SER A 257 8.09 8.49 -9.57
CA SER A 257 8.22 9.85 -10.12
C SER A 257 9.13 9.91 -11.34
N GLU A 258 8.76 10.78 -12.29
CA GLU A 258 9.58 11.11 -13.46
C GLU A 258 10.47 12.35 -13.24
N ALA A 259 10.42 13.00 -12.06
CA ALA A 259 11.22 14.17 -11.72
C ALA A 259 12.66 13.81 -11.28
N LYS A 260 13.37 13.07 -12.14
CA LYS A 260 14.70 12.48 -11.89
C LYS A 260 15.70 13.46 -11.28
N ASP A 261 15.89 14.62 -11.88
CA ASP A 261 16.93 15.57 -11.45
C ASP A 261 16.69 16.11 -10.03
N GLN A 262 15.42 16.26 -9.63
CA GLN A 262 15.06 16.71 -8.29
C GLN A 262 15.34 15.61 -7.26
N ILE A 263 14.99 14.36 -7.60
CA ILE A 263 15.19 13.19 -6.73
C ILE A 263 16.68 12.89 -6.55
N VAL A 264 17.41 12.76 -7.65
CA VAL A 264 18.84 12.41 -7.64
C VAL A 264 19.68 13.45 -6.88
N LYS A 265 19.29 14.72 -6.92
CA LYS A 265 19.96 15.78 -6.15
C LYS A 265 19.96 15.51 -4.64
N GLU A 266 18.92 14.86 -4.11
CA GLU A 266 18.79 14.55 -2.68
C GLU A 266 19.42 13.20 -2.30
N PHE A 267 19.91 12.40 -3.26
CA PHE A 267 20.48 11.07 -3.00
C PHE A 267 21.60 11.07 -1.94
N PRO A 268 22.56 12.01 -1.91
CA PRO A 268 23.57 12.03 -0.85
C PRO A 268 22.96 12.10 0.56
N THR A 269 21.91 12.91 0.73
CA THR A 269 21.21 13.04 2.02
C THR A 269 20.35 11.81 2.32
N ILE A 270 19.66 11.26 1.32
CA ILE A 270 18.86 10.04 1.47
C ILE A 270 19.75 8.86 1.88
N LEU A 271 20.85 8.62 1.15
CA LEU A 271 21.78 7.52 1.42
C LEU A 271 22.37 7.62 2.84
N SER A 272 22.79 8.81 3.27
CA SER A 272 23.33 9.02 4.61
C SER A 272 22.30 8.72 5.72
N ARG A 273 21.02 9.02 5.49
CA ARG A 273 19.95 8.70 6.45
C ARG A 273 19.60 7.21 6.42
N LEU A 274 19.50 6.60 5.24
CA LEU A 274 19.24 5.17 5.09
C LEU A 274 20.34 4.33 5.73
N GLU A 275 21.61 4.72 5.62
CA GLU A 275 22.72 4.04 6.31
C GLU A 275 22.49 3.94 7.83
N GLN A 276 21.97 5.00 8.45
CA GLN A 276 21.61 4.96 9.88
C GLN A 276 20.46 3.98 10.14
N CYS A 277 19.43 3.98 9.28
CA CYS A 277 18.30 3.07 9.38
C CYS A 277 18.70 1.60 9.23
N LEU A 278 19.65 1.29 8.34
CA LEU A 278 20.15 -0.09 8.13
C LEU A 278 20.84 -0.66 9.37
N HIS A 279 21.36 0.19 10.27
CA HIS A 279 21.96 -0.24 11.54
C HIS A 279 20.94 -0.36 12.69
N MET A 280 19.68 -0.01 12.45
CA MET A 280 18.60 -0.05 13.44
C MET A 280 17.68 -1.25 13.19
N ASN A 281 17.94 -2.38 13.85
CA ASN A 281 17.06 -3.54 13.79
C ASN A 281 15.84 -3.34 14.71
N VAL A 282 14.90 -2.50 14.27
CA VAL A 282 13.67 -2.16 14.99
C VAL A 282 12.48 -2.24 14.04
N SER A 283 11.48 -3.06 14.40
CA SER A 283 10.25 -3.21 13.60
C SER A 283 10.59 -3.51 12.13
N ARG A 284 9.99 -2.78 11.20
CA ARG A 284 10.17 -2.89 9.74
C ARG A 284 11.20 -1.91 9.16
N LEU A 285 11.87 -1.11 10.01
CA LEU A 285 12.71 0.00 9.55
C LEU A 285 13.88 -0.47 8.67
N GLN A 286 14.58 -1.52 9.11
CA GLN A 286 15.71 -2.08 8.38
C GLN A 286 15.29 -2.67 7.03
N ASP A 287 14.13 -3.34 6.99
CA ASP A 287 13.56 -3.96 5.79
C ASP A 287 13.09 -2.87 4.81
N ASN A 288 12.36 -1.85 5.28
CA ASN A 288 11.93 -0.70 4.46
C ASN A 288 13.12 0.11 3.92
N ALA A 289 14.20 0.27 4.69
CA ALA A 289 15.42 0.93 4.21
C ALA A 289 16.11 0.10 3.11
N THR A 290 16.14 -1.22 3.27
CA THR A 290 16.64 -2.17 2.25
C THR A 290 15.82 -2.09 0.96
N GLY A 291 14.49 -2.07 1.11
CA GLY A 291 13.55 -1.87 0.02
C GLY A 291 13.70 -0.54 -0.72
N CYS A 292 13.90 0.55 0.03
CA CYS A 292 14.15 1.88 -0.51
C CYS A 292 15.42 1.92 -1.37
N LEU A 293 16.54 1.40 -0.85
CA LEU A 293 17.80 1.29 -1.61
C LEU A 293 17.66 0.43 -2.85
N SER A 294 16.91 -0.66 -2.76
CA SER A 294 16.67 -1.55 -3.90
C SER A 294 15.95 -0.82 -5.04
N ARG A 295 14.90 -0.05 -4.73
CA ARG A 295 14.18 0.80 -5.71
C ARG A 295 15.07 1.91 -6.27
N MET A 296 15.91 2.52 -5.44
CA MET A 296 16.89 3.52 -5.91
C MET A 296 17.88 2.94 -6.92
N ILE A 297 18.44 1.76 -6.67
CA ILE A 297 19.37 1.08 -7.59
C ILE A 297 18.66 0.71 -8.89
N LEU A 298 17.46 0.14 -8.81
CA LEU A 298 16.66 -0.22 -9.99
C LEU A 298 16.38 0.98 -10.90
N ARG A 299 16.05 2.13 -10.31
CA ARG A 299 15.64 3.32 -11.06
C ARG A 299 16.81 4.21 -11.51
N HIS A 300 17.82 4.35 -10.66
CA HIS A 300 18.89 5.36 -10.81
C HIS A 300 20.27 4.78 -10.48
N ARG A 301 20.57 3.59 -11.00
CA ARG A 301 21.82 2.84 -10.82
C ARG A 301 23.09 3.71 -10.79
N GLU A 302 23.27 4.54 -11.82
CA GLU A 302 24.47 5.38 -11.99
C GLU A 302 24.68 6.43 -10.90
N ASN A 303 23.65 6.66 -10.07
CA ASN A 303 23.67 7.64 -8.98
C ASN A 303 23.78 6.99 -7.59
N VAL A 304 23.88 5.66 -7.51
CA VAL A 304 24.03 4.92 -6.26
C VAL A 304 25.38 4.19 -6.24
N PRO A 305 26.20 4.33 -5.17
CA PRO A 305 27.48 3.63 -5.07
C PRO A 305 27.26 2.15 -4.72
N ILE A 306 26.90 1.32 -5.71
CA ILE A 306 26.56 -0.11 -5.53
C ILE A 306 27.65 -0.86 -4.76
N LYS A 307 28.92 -0.57 -5.04
CA LYS A 307 30.08 -1.21 -4.39
C LYS A 307 30.07 -1.04 -2.87
N ASP A 308 29.56 0.08 -2.37
CA ASP A 308 29.51 0.38 -0.95
C ASP A 308 28.18 -0.08 -0.34
N VAL A 309 27.08 0.04 -1.10
CA VAL A 309 25.72 -0.26 -0.62
C VAL A 309 25.45 -1.77 -0.57
N LEU A 310 25.77 -2.52 -1.63
CA LEU A 310 25.37 -3.91 -1.75
C LEU A 310 25.95 -4.81 -0.64
N PRO A 311 27.24 -4.72 -0.27
CA PRO A 311 27.77 -5.49 0.85
C PRO A 311 27.03 -5.26 2.17
N VAL A 312 26.59 -4.02 2.45
CA VAL A 312 25.83 -3.70 3.66
C VAL A 312 24.48 -4.41 3.65
N LEU A 313 23.76 -4.38 2.51
CA LEU A 313 22.48 -5.09 2.37
C LEU A 313 22.62 -6.59 2.65
N LEU A 314 23.69 -7.23 2.17
CA LEU A 314 23.93 -8.65 2.40
C LEU A 314 24.09 -9.02 3.89
N THR A 315 24.52 -8.09 4.74
CA THR A 315 24.61 -8.34 6.20
C THR A 315 23.25 -8.44 6.88
N ILE A 316 22.19 -7.94 6.23
CA ILE A 316 20.81 -7.91 6.71
C ILE A 316 20.06 -9.17 6.27
N LEU A 317 20.41 -9.71 5.10
CA LEU A 317 19.67 -10.79 4.47
C LEU A 317 19.84 -12.16 5.15
N PRO A 318 18.80 -13.02 5.11
CA PRO A 318 17.47 -12.78 4.56
C PRO A 318 16.63 -11.84 5.46
N LEU A 319 15.70 -11.08 4.85
CA LEU A 319 14.73 -10.26 5.60
C LEU A 319 13.87 -11.17 6.49
N LYS A 320 13.34 -10.59 7.58
CA LYS A 320 12.63 -11.35 8.62
C LYS A 320 11.29 -10.74 9.05
N ASN A 321 11.06 -9.45 8.82
CA ASN A 321 9.91 -8.76 9.40
C ASN A 321 8.91 -8.30 8.34
N ASP A 322 9.39 -7.82 7.19
CA ASP A 322 8.55 -7.36 6.09
C ASP A 322 8.97 -7.98 4.75
N TYR A 323 8.29 -9.07 4.37
CA TYR A 323 8.56 -9.77 3.12
C TYR A 323 8.05 -9.02 1.89
N GLU A 324 7.21 -7.98 2.03
CA GLU A 324 6.83 -7.14 0.89
C GLU A 324 8.07 -6.47 0.26
N GLU A 325 9.10 -6.21 1.06
CA GLU A 325 10.34 -5.60 0.60
C GLU A 325 11.30 -6.59 -0.08
N ASN A 326 10.99 -7.89 -0.06
CA ASN A 326 11.73 -8.88 -0.85
C ASN A 326 11.49 -8.70 -2.36
N ASP A 327 10.31 -8.24 -2.79
CA ASP A 327 10.03 -8.06 -4.22
C ASP A 327 11.03 -7.10 -4.92
N PRO A 328 11.17 -5.83 -4.50
CA PRO A 328 12.15 -4.92 -5.11
C PRO A 328 13.60 -5.35 -4.85
N LEU A 329 13.89 -5.97 -3.71
CA LEU A 329 15.23 -6.43 -3.33
C LEU A 329 15.74 -7.52 -4.27
N TYR A 330 14.99 -8.61 -4.43
CA TYR A 330 15.43 -9.71 -5.29
C TYR A 330 15.29 -9.36 -6.77
N HIS A 331 14.34 -8.49 -7.14
CA HIS A 331 14.32 -7.90 -8.48
C HIS A 331 15.62 -7.13 -8.75
N MET A 332 16.06 -6.28 -7.82
CA MET A 332 17.33 -5.54 -7.92
C MET A 332 18.54 -6.46 -8.04
N ILE A 333 18.64 -7.50 -7.21
CA ILE A 333 19.74 -8.48 -7.28
C ILE A 333 19.76 -9.18 -8.65
N CYS A 334 18.61 -9.67 -9.11
CA CYS A 334 18.47 -10.29 -10.43
C CYS A 334 18.89 -9.32 -11.54
N GLN A 335 18.43 -8.08 -11.47
CA GLN A 335 18.73 -7.05 -12.45
C GLN A 335 20.23 -6.69 -12.49
N LEU A 336 20.94 -6.66 -11.35
CA LEU A 336 22.38 -6.45 -11.31
C LEU A 336 23.18 -7.52 -12.08
N TYR A 337 22.72 -8.78 -12.06
CA TYR A 337 23.35 -9.84 -12.87
C TYR A 337 23.09 -9.63 -14.37
N LYS A 338 21.88 -9.18 -14.76
CA LYS A 338 21.57 -8.83 -16.16
C LYS A 338 22.43 -7.65 -16.65
N TRP A 339 22.71 -6.71 -15.76
CA TRP A 339 23.60 -5.58 -16.01
C TRP A 339 25.09 -5.90 -15.90
N GLU A 340 25.44 -7.17 -15.66
CA GLU A 340 26.82 -7.64 -15.51
C GLU A 340 27.62 -6.88 -14.44
N ASP A 341 26.95 -6.45 -13.36
CA ASP A 341 27.58 -5.65 -12.33
C ASP A 341 28.74 -6.43 -11.65
N PRO A 342 29.95 -5.86 -11.54
CA PRO A 342 31.09 -6.58 -10.98
C PRO A 342 30.90 -6.86 -9.48
N THR A 343 30.24 -5.97 -8.74
CA THR A 343 30.06 -6.13 -7.29
C THR A 343 29.13 -7.31 -6.98
N VAL A 344 28.02 -7.48 -7.71
CA VAL A 344 27.13 -8.63 -7.47
C VAL A 344 27.82 -9.97 -7.81
N ARG A 345 28.69 -9.98 -8.83
CA ARG A 345 29.48 -11.16 -9.22
C ARG A 345 30.53 -11.52 -8.18
N GLU A 346 31.21 -10.52 -7.59
CA GLU A 346 32.17 -10.74 -6.50
C GLU A 346 31.49 -11.29 -5.24
N LEU A 347 30.24 -10.87 -4.98
CA LEU A 347 29.46 -11.27 -3.82
C LEU A 347 28.66 -12.57 -4.01
N THR A 348 28.66 -13.19 -5.19
CA THR A 348 27.92 -14.43 -5.49
C THR A 348 28.11 -15.54 -4.43
N PRO A 349 29.32 -15.82 -3.90
CA PRO A 349 29.49 -16.86 -2.88
C PRO A 349 28.70 -16.60 -1.58
N GLN A 350 28.46 -15.34 -1.23
CA GLN A 350 27.66 -14.96 -0.06
C GLN A 350 26.16 -14.99 -0.37
N LEU A 351 25.78 -14.68 -1.61
CA LEU A 351 24.39 -14.65 -2.06
C LEU A 351 23.78 -16.05 -2.20
N VAL A 352 24.53 -17.05 -2.66
CA VAL A 352 23.97 -18.39 -2.91
C VAL A 352 23.31 -19.01 -1.66
N PRO A 353 23.94 -19.00 -0.47
CA PRO A 353 23.28 -19.49 0.75
C PRO A 353 22.00 -18.71 1.11
N ILE A 354 21.97 -17.39 0.86
CA ILE A 354 20.79 -16.54 1.08
C ILE A 354 19.66 -16.96 0.12
N PHE A 355 19.96 -17.16 -1.16
CA PHE A 355 18.99 -17.63 -2.15
C PHE A 355 18.41 -18.98 -1.76
N GLN A 356 19.24 -19.89 -1.24
CA GLN A 356 18.77 -21.19 -0.76
C GLN A 356 17.77 -21.03 0.39
N ALA A 357 18.10 -20.20 1.38
CA ALA A 357 17.22 -19.97 2.53
C ALA A 357 15.86 -19.39 2.10
N VAL A 358 15.89 -18.38 1.23
CA VAL A 358 14.69 -17.67 0.74
C VAL A 358 13.83 -18.56 -0.16
N LEU A 359 14.44 -19.35 -1.04
CA LEU A 359 13.69 -20.25 -1.92
C LEU A 359 13.14 -21.48 -1.18
N SER A 360 13.67 -21.80 0.00
CA SER A 360 13.17 -22.90 0.84
C SER A 360 11.94 -22.52 1.67
N ASP A 361 11.66 -21.22 1.79
CA ASP A 361 10.49 -20.67 2.50
C ASP A 361 9.49 -20.15 1.45
N GLU A 362 8.27 -20.68 1.44
CA GLU A 362 7.23 -20.30 0.47
C GLU A 362 6.70 -18.88 0.72
N ASP A 363 6.79 -18.38 1.95
CA ASP A 363 6.21 -17.09 2.34
C ASP A 363 7.14 -15.90 2.00
N GLN A 364 8.42 -16.15 1.73
CA GLN A 364 9.40 -15.08 1.49
C GLN A 364 9.25 -14.38 0.14
N LEU A 365 8.72 -15.04 -0.88
CA LEU A 365 8.65 -14.51 -2.26
C LEU A 365 7.35 -14.86 -2.94
N GLU A 366 6.78 -13.85 -3.61
CA GLU A 366 5.72 -14.00 -4.60
C GLU A 366 6.18 -14.83 -5.81
N ASP A 367 5.23 -15.47 -6.50
CA ASP A 367 5.48 -16.43 -7.58
C ASP A 367 6.38 -15.88 -8.69
N GLU A 368 6.15 -14.64 -9.12
CA GLU A 368 6.95 -13.99 -10.17
C GLU A 368 8.42 -13.87 -9.75
N ARG A 369 8.66 -13.34 -8.54
CA ARG A 369 10.02 -13.07 -8.07
C ARG A 369 10.75 -14.35 -7.66
N ARG A 370 10.01 -15.35 -7.17
CA ARG A 370 10.51 -16.72 -6.96
C ARG A 370 10.97 -17.36 -8.26
N ALA A 371 10.17 -17.26 -9.33
CA ALA A 371 10.54 -17.80 -10.63
C ALA A 371 11.81 -17.14 -11.19
N GLU A 372 11.89 -15.81 -11.14
CA GLU A 372 13.07 -15.05 -11.58
C GLU A 372 14.33 -15.47 -10.81
N LEU A 373 14.24 -15.63 -9.48
CA LEU A 373 15.37 -16.05 -8.65
C LEU A 373 15.81 -17.50 -8.91
N ILE A 374 14.85 -18.42 -9.15
CA ILE A 374 15.16 -19.81 -9.54
C ILE A 374 15.93 -19.85 -10.87
N GLU A 375 15.52 -19.04 -11.86
CA GLU A 375 16.24 -18.95 -13.14
C GLU A 375 17.67 -18.45 -12.96
N LEU A 376 17.86 -17.40 -12.16
CA LEU A 376 19.19 -16.88 -11.83
C LEU A 376 20.07 -17.95 -11.17
N VAL A 377 19.55 -18.66 -10.15
CA VAL A 377 20.28 -19.71 -9.44
C VAL A 377 20.71 -20.84 -10.39
N LYS A 378 19.82 -21.27 -11.29
CA LYS A 378 20.15 -22.27 -12.32
C LYS A 378 21.24 -21.78 -13.26
N TRP A 379 21.14 -20.54 -13.72
CA TRP A 379 22.16 -19.93 -14.58
C TRP A 379 23.52 -19.84 -13.86
N LEU A 380 23.55 -19.44 -12.59
CA LEU A 380 24.78 -19.40 -11.79
C LEU A 380 25.42 -20.79 -11.67
N ASN A 381 24.63 -21.84 -11.40
CA ASN A 381 25.13 -23.21 -11.32
C ASN A 381 25.64 -23.73 -12.68
N GLN A 382 25.10 -23.26 -13.80
CA GLN A 382 25.62 -23.60 -15.14
C GLN A 382 26.94 -22.89 -15.45
N MET A 383 27.06 -21.61 -15.10
CA MET A 383 28.28 -20.83 -15.31
C MET A 383 29.43 -21.29 -14.42
N GLN A 384 29.12 -21.69 -13.19
CA GLN A 384 30.08 -22.27 -12.25
C GLN A 384 29.51 -23.57 -11.66
N PRO A 385 29.74 -24.72 -12.30
CA PRO A 385 29.25 -26.01 -11.83
C PRO A 385 29.60 -26.28 -10.37
N GLY A 386 28.58 -26.52 -9.55
CA GLY A 386 28.71 -26.76 -8.11
C GLY A 386 28.63 -25.51 -7.24
N ALA A 387 28.42 -24.31 -7.81
CA ALA A 387 28.16 -23.10 -7.03
C ALA A 387 26.83 -23.20 -6.27
N ALA A 388 25.78 -23.76 -6.89
CA ALA A 388 24.48 -23.99 -6.27
C ALA A 388 23.98 -25.42 -6.59
N PRO A 389 24.56 -26.48 -5.98
CA PRO A 389 24.24 -27.87 -6.31
C PRO A 389 22.80 -28.27 -5.95
N TRP A 390 22.12 -27.46 -5.14
CA TRP A 390 20.70 -27.60 -4.78
C TRP A 390 19.75 -27.04 -5.85
N ALA A 391 20.25 -26.34 -6.86
CA ALA A 391 19.43 -25.73 -7.92
C ALA A 391 18.56 -26.75 -8.69
N ASP A 392 19.09 -27.97 -8.88
CA ASP A 392 18.39 -29.05 -9.59
C ASP A 392 17.20 -29.62 -8.79
N GLN A 393 17.11 -29.32 -7.49
CA GLN A 393 15.97 -29.73 -6.65
C GLN A 393 14.78 -28.76 -6.78
N LEU A 394 15.00 -27.56 -7.35
CA LEU A 394 13.98 -26.51 -7.48
C LEU A 394 13.02 -26.74 -8.67
N SER A 395 13.30 -27.71 -9.55
CA SER A 395 12.52 -27.96 -10.78
C SER A 395 11.07 -28.42 -10.57
N GLY A 396 10.62 -28.60 -9.32
CA GLY A 396 9.22 -28.89 -8.97
C GLY A 396 8.40 -27.69 -8.44
N LEU A 397 9.04 -26.57 -8.11
CA LEU A 397 8.38 -25.40 -7.49
C LEU A 397 7.88 -24.37 -8.52
N SER A 398 8.28 -24.51 -9.79
CA SER A 398 8.03 -23.53 -10.87
C SER A 398 6.68 -23.70 -11.59
N THR A 399 5.84 -24.67 -11.23
CA THR A 399 4.67 -25.06 -12.04
C THR A 399 3.32 -24.92 -11.34
N ARG A 400 3.07 -23.77 -10.72
CA ARG A 400 1.70 -23.27 -10.54
C ARG A 400 1.52 -22.00 -11.40
N THR A 401 1.11 -22.24 -12.64
CA THR A 401 0.32 -21.33 -13.47
C THR A 401 0.95 -20.00 -13.95
N LEU A 402 2.09 -20.02 -14.63
CA LEU A 402 2.51 -18.89 -15.49
C LEU A 402 3.35 -19.37 -16.70
N MET A 403 2.88 -20.41 -17.40
CA MET A 403 3.32 -20.65 -18.78
C MET A 403 2.29 -20.00 -19.69
N ASP A 404 2.55 -18.76 -20.12
CA ASP A 404 2.37 -18.38 -21.53
C ASP A 404 2.80 -16.93 -21.90
N ASP A 405 3.18 -16.03 -20.97
CA ASP A 405 3.48 -14.63 -21.37
C ASP A 405 4.87 -14.05 -21.04
N VAL A 406 5.79 -14.77 -20.40
CA VAL A 406 7.14 -14.24 -20.10
C VAL A 406 8.19 -14.79 -21.08
N ARG A 407 8.21 -14.27 -22.30
CA ARG A 407 9.45 -14.24 -23.12
C ARG A 407 9.98 -12.82 -23.15
N ARG A 408 10.77 -12.42 -22.15
CA ARG A 408 11.64 -11.24 -22.25
C ARG A 408 13.03 -11.52 -21.67
N TYR A 409 14.01 -11.39 -22.56
CA TYR A 409 15.47 -11.41 -22.39
C TYR A 409 16.07 -12.58 -21.58
N PRO A 410 16.50 -13.67 -22.24
CA PRO A 410 17.29 -14.71 -21.58
C PRO A 410 18.62 -14.14 -21.08
N TRP A 411 19.03 -14.58 -19.88
CA TRP A 411 20.33 -14.29 -19.28
C TRP A 411 21.47 -14.56 -20.28
N GLY A 412 22.20 -13.50 -20.69
CA GLY A 412 23.31 -13.59 -21.64
C GLY A 412 22.99 -13.25 -23.11
N ALA A 413 21.82 -12.70 -23.43
CA ALA A 413 21.57 -12.13 -24.76
C ALA A 413 22.11 -10.70 -24.87
N ASN A 414 23.35 -10.56 -25.35
CA ASN A 414 23.89 -9.29 -25.83
C ASN A 414 23.14 -8.85 -27.10
N GLU A 415 22.47 -7.70 -27.07
CA GLU A 415 22.21 -6.92 -28.28
C GLU A 415 23.56 -6.36 -28.77
N ARG A 416 23.96 -6.75 -29.98
CA ARG A 416 25.14 -6.22 -30.67
C ARG A 416 24.89 -4.84 -31.22
#